data_AF-A0A420MB83-F1
#
_entry.id   AF-A0A420MB83-F1
#
_cell.length_a   1.000
_cell.length_b   1.000
_cell.length_c   1.000
_cell.angle_alpha   90.00
_cell.angle_beta   90.00
_cell.angle_gamma   90.00
#
_symmetry.space_group_name_H-M   'P 1'
#
loop_
_entity.id
_entity.type
_entity.pdbx_description
1 polymer ?
#
loop_
_entity_poly.entity_id
_entity_poly.type
_entity_poly.pdbx_seq_one_letter_code
_entity_poly.pdbx_strand_id
1 'polypeptide(L)'
;MSQKNSQLFVGAWEAVKDFAHLDRVCRSSNVSFQSIVILAVFRILARDTGLPSPTLGLYQTGRSAAFNNIDHMTGPCLNVTPLTIKNVFPKGEAESLQVGEKARSIQATLAERVPYEGKVHYVIF
;
A
#
# COMPACT_ATOMS: atom_id res chain seq x y z
N MET A 1 7.13 28.44 -15.53
CA MET A 1 6.43 28.49 -14.22
C MET A 1 5.46 27.32 -14.16
N SER A 2 5.79 26.27 -13.40
CA SER A 2 4.95 25.07 -13.28
C SER A 2 3.75 25.38 -12.39
N GLN A 3 2.56 25.13 -12.90
CA GLN A 3 1.30 25.38 -12.21
C GLN A 3 1.23 24.48 -10.97
N LYS A 4 1.36 25.08 -9.78
CA LYS A 4 1.34 24.38 -8.50
C LYS A 4 -0.10 23.94 -8.23
N ASN A 5 -0.43 22.73 -8.62
CA ASN A 5 -1.72 22.11 -8.35
C ASN A 5 -1.92 22.07 -6.82
N SER A 6 -2.86 22.85 -6.30
CA SER A 6 -3.13 22.97 -4.85
C SER A 6 -4.11 21.91 -4.34
N GLN A 7 -4.21 20.78 -5.05
CA GLN A 7 -5.14 19.72 -4.71
C GLN A 7 -4.54 18.83 -3.62
N LEU A 8 -5.21 18.76 -2.46
CA LEU A 8 -4.78 17.90 -1.34
C LEU A 8 -4.98 16.41 -1.61
N PHE A 9 -6.04 16.07 -2.35
CA PHE A 9 -6.43 14.68 -2.63
C PHE A 9 -6.45 14.42 -4.13
N VAL A 10 -5.62 13.49 -4.57
CA VAL A 10 -5.58 13.07 -5.98
C VAL A 10 -6.17 11.67 -6.08
N GLY A 11 -7.28 11.56 -6.79
CA GLY A 11 -7.83 10.28 -7.20
C GLY A 11 -7.31 9.90 -8.57
N ALA A 12 -6.80 8.68 -8.71
CA ALA A 12 -6.31 8.14 -9.97
C ALA A 12 -7.26 7.05 -10.46
N TRP A 13 -8.24 7.43 -11.29
CA TRP A 13 -9.15 6.49 -11.95
C TRP A 13 -8.52 5.93 -13.22
N GLU A 14 -8.73 4.63 -13.47
CA GLU A 14 -8.25 3.93 -14.67
C GLU A 14 -6.74 4.09 -14.95
N ALA A 15 -5.96 4.48 -13.93
CA ALA A 15 -4.52 4.71 -14.07
C ALA A 15 -3.76 3.41 -14.39
N VAL A 16 -4.35 2.27 -14.04
CA VAL A 16 -3.82 0.94 -14.30
C VAL A 16 -4.61 0.35 -15.46
N LYS A 17 -3.99 0.38 -16.64
CA LYS A 17 -4.53 -0.29 -17.83
C LYS A 17 -4.35 -1.81 -17.69
N ASP A 18 -5.25 -2.57 -18.30
CA ASP A 18 -5.20 -4.04 -18.35
C ASP A 18 -4.99 -4.70 -16.98
N PHE A 19 -5.72 -4.23 -15.96
CA PHE A 19 -5.64 -4.77 -14.60
C PHE A 19 -5.75 -6.31 -14.56
N ALA A 20 -6.63 -6.89 -15.38
CA ALA A 20 -6.79 -8.35 -15.45
C ALA A 20 -5.54 -9.09 -15.94
N HIS A 21 -4.71 -8.48 -16.79
CA HIS A 21 -3.43 -9.05 -17.18
C HIS A 21 -2.40 -8.89 -16.04
N LEU A 22 -2.29 -7.69 -15.47
CA LEU A 22 -1.36 -7.42 -14.37
C LEU A 22 -1.63 -8.28 -13.14
N ASP A 23 -2.90 -8.44 -12.75
CA ASP A 23 -3.31 -9.28 -11.63
C ASP A 23 -2.97 -10.75 -11.88
N ARG A 24 -3.14 -11.26 -13.13
CA ARG A 24 -2.68 -12.61 -13.50
C ARG A 24 -1.17 -12.79 -13.36
N VAL A 25 -0.38 -11.83 -13.84
CA VAL A 25 1.09 -11.86 -13.73
C VAL A 25 1.55 -11.77 -12.27
N CYS A 26 0.89 -10.94 -11.46
CA CYS A 26 1.16 -10.83 -10.03
C CYS A 26 0.90 -12.18 -9.32
N ARG A 27 -0.26 -12.79 -9.59
CA ARG A 27 -0.65 -14.09 -9.03
C ARG A 27 0.30 -15.20 -9.46
N SER A 28 0.69 -15.29 -10.74
CA SER A 28 1.66 -16.30 -11.20
C SER A 28 3.04 -16.12 -10.57
N SER A 29 3.35 -14.93 -10.06
CA SER A 29 4.62 -14.61 -9.40
C SER A 29 4.53 -14.61 -7.86
N ASN A 30 3.40 -15.07 -7.31
CA ASN A 30 3.09 -15.12 -5.88
C ASN A 30 3.27 -13.76 -5.17
N VAL A 31 2.82 -12.67 -5.81
CA VAL A 31 2.78 -11.30 -5.25
C VAL A 31 1.38 -10.71 -5.38
N SER A 32 0.98 -9.88 -4.42
CA SER A 32 -0.27 -9.12 -4.53
C SER A 32 -0.09 -7.86 -5.38
N PHE A 33 -1.08 -7.52 -6.18
CA PHE A 33 -1.09 -6.26 -6.92
C PHE A 33 -0.93 -5.04 -6.00
N GLN A 34 -1.57 -5.06 -4.82
CA GLN A 34 -1.45 -4.02 -3.80
C GLN A 34 0.02 -3.80 -3.38
N SER A 35 0.77 -4.87 -3.15
CA SER A 35 2.19 -4.76 -2.74
C SER A 35 3.07 -4.12 -3.81
N ILE A 36 2.77 -4.35 -5.09
CA ILE A 36 3.43 -3.73 -6.23
C ILE A 36 3.14 -2.23 -6.29
N VAL A 37 1.87 -1.84 -6.15
CA VAL A 37 1.47 -0.43 -6.14
C VAL A 37 2.12 0.31 -4.97
N ILE A 38 2.10 -0.28 -3.77
CA ILE A 38 2.76 0.29 -2.59
C ILE A 38 4.26 0.47 -2.85
N LEU A 39 4.95 -0.55 -3.37
CA LEU A 39 6.38 -0.43 -3.70
C LEU A 39 6.67 0.69 -4.71
N ALA A 40 5.82 0.84 -5.74
CA ALA A 40 5.95 1.89 -6.74
C ALA A 40 5.85 3.29 -6.10
N VAL A 41 4.85 3.51 -5.23
CA VAL A 41 4.67 4.78 -4.52
C VAL A 41 5.85 5.09 -3.60
N PHE A 42 6.34 4.09 -2.85
CA PHE A 42 7.49 4.26 -1.96
C PHE A 42 8.79 4.57 -2.74
N ARG A 43 8.95 4.03 -3.95
CA ARG A 43 10.09 4.38 -4.83
C ARG A 43 10.02 5.82 -5.32
N ILE A 44 8.83 6.30 -5.69
CA ILE A 44 8.65 7.71 -6.07
C ILE A 44 9.02 8.60 -4.88
N LEU A 45 8.47 8.30 -3.71
CA LEU A 45 8.76 9.08 -2.50
C LEU A 45 10.25 9.05 -2.13
N ALA A 46 10.92 7.91 -2.26
CA ALA A 46 12.35 7.81 -1.99
C ALA A 46 13.20 8.64 -2.97
N ARG A 47 12.78 8.76 -4.24
CA ARG A 47 13.42 9.66 -5.22
C ARG A 47 13.22 11.12 -4.82
N ASP A 48 12.00 11.48 -4.45
CA ASP A 48 11.65 12.88 -4.12
C ASP A 48 12.26 13.35 -2.79
N THR A 49 12.42 12.45 -1.82
CA THR A 49 12.96 12.77 -0.48
C THR A 49 14.45 12.48 -0.34
N GLY A 50 15.05 11.72 -1.26
CA GLY A 50 16.42 11.21 -1.14
C GLY A 50 16.60 10.16 -0.03
N LEU A 51 15.52 9.70 0.61
CA LEU A 51 15.58 8.72 1.69
C LEU A 51 15.43 7.29 1.15
N PRO A 52 16.37 6.37 1.43
CA PRO A 52 16.29 5.00 0.93
C PRO A 52 15.19 4.16 1.58
N SER A 53 14.69 4.59 2.74
CA SER A 53 13.67 3.89 3.53
C SER A 53 12.59 4.87 4.02
N PRO A 54 11.69 5.34 3.14
CA PRO A 54 10.67 6.31 3.52
C PRO A 54 9.53 5.65 4.32
N THR A 55 8.76 6.48 5.03
CA THR A 55 7.57 6.10 5.80
C THR A 55 6.35 6.86 5.29
N LEU A 56 5.23 6.17 5.11
CA LEU A 56 3.94 6.75 4.70
C LEU A 56 2.82 6.27 5.62
N GLY A 57 1.78 7.09 5.77
CA GLY A 57 0.50 6.65 6.34
C GLY A 57 -0.26 5.81 5.33
N LEU A 58 -0.52 4.55 5.63
CA LEU A 58 -1.32 3.64 4.82
C LEU A 58 -2.76 3.64 5.35
N TYR A 59 -3.70 4.01 4.48
CA TYR A 59 -5.12 3.93 4.77
C TYR A 59 -5.63 2.52 4.49
N GLN A 60 -6.25 1.89 5.48
CA GLN A 60 -6.80 0.54 5.39
C GLN A 60 -8.22 0.49 5.94
N THR A 61 -9.02 -0.41 5.41
CA THR A 61 -10.35 -0.70 5.94
C THR A 61 -10.22 -1.47 7.25
N GLY A 62 -10.67 -0.90 8.36
CA GLY A 62 -10.69 -1.53 9.68
C GLY A 62 -11.79 -2.58 9.87
N ARG A 63 -12.37 -3.12 8.79
CA ARG A 63 -13.48 -4.08 8.81
C ARG A 63 -13.02 -5.54 8.97
N SER A 64 -11.72 -5.80 8.99
CA SER A 64 -11.17 -7.17 8.91
C SER A 64 -11.24 -7.99 10.19
N ALA A 65 -11.55 -7.42 11.37
CA ALA A 65 -11.47 -8.15 12.65
C ALA A 65 -12.66 -8.01 13.61
N ALA A 66 -13.77 -7.37 13.24
CA ALA A 66 -14.78 -6.98 14.21
C ALA A 66 -16.17 -7.57 13.92
N PHE A 67 -16.47 -8.70 14.57
CA PHE A 67 -17.80 -9.24 14.91
C PHE A 67 -18.81 -9.49 13.76
N ASN A 68 -19.80 -10.35 14.02
CA ASN A 68 -20.91 -10.57 13.08
C ASN A 68 -21.66 -9.24 12.81
N ASN A 69 -22.00 -8.97 11.54
CA ASN A 69 -22.75 -7.80 11.05
C ASN A 69 -21.99 -6.46 10.89
N ILE A 70 -20.64 -6.43 10.82
CA ILE A 70 -19.91 -5.18 10.52
C ILE A 70 -20.26 -4.55 9.16
N ASP A 71 -20.66 -5.36 8.19
CA ASP A 71 -21.12 -4.87 6.88
C ASP A 71 -22.39 -4.01 6.98
N HIS A 72 -23.13 -4.12 8.09
CA HIS A 72 -24.29 -3.29 8.41
C HIS A 72 -23.98 -2.10 9.33
N MET A 73 -22.70 -1.90 9.69
CA MET A 73 -22.30 -0.84 10.62
C MET A 73 -22.01 0.47 9.89
N THR A 74 -22.78 1.52 10.24
CA THR A 74 -22.59 2.90 9.80
C THR A 74 -21.61 3.60 10.74
N GLY A 75 -20.35 3.77 10.35
CA GLY A 75 -19.31 4.44 11.14
C GLY A 75 -17.97 4.54 10.40
N PRO A 76 -17.02 5.40 10.84
CA PRO A 76 -15.70 5.52 10.22
C PRO A 76 -14.88 4.26 10.49
N CYS A 77 -14.88 3.33 9.52
CA CYS A 77 -14.08 2.10 9.59
C CYS A 77 -12.74 2.25 8.84
N LEU A 78 -12.13 3.44 8.88
CA LEU A 78 -10.87 3.72 8.22
C LEU A 78 -9.77 3.82 9.27
N ASN A 79 -8.71 3.04 9.10
CA ASN A 79 -7.52 3.09 9.95
C ASN A 79 -6.35 3.66 9.12
N VAL A 80 -5.48 4.43 9.77
CA VAL A 80 -4.25 4.95 9.16
C VAL A 80 -3.08 4.47 9.98
N THR A 81 -2.26 3.59 9.39
CA THR A 81 -1.09 3.04 10.07
C THR A 81 0.20 3.50 9.40
N PRO A 82 1.27 3.78 10.15
CA PRO A 82 2.57 4.05 9.54
C PRO A 82 3.11 2.76 8.88
N LEU A 83 3.50 2.87 7.62
CA LEU A 83 4.21 1.83 6.87
C LEU A 83 5.59 2.37 6.47
N THR A 84 6.63 1.66 6.86
CA THR A 84 8.01 1.93 6.46
C THR A 84 8.51 0.78 5.61
N ILE A 85 9.04 1.08 4.42
CA ILE A 85 9.67 0.06 3.57
C ILE A 85 11.17 0.34 3.54
N LYS A 86 11.95 -0.63 4.02
CA LYS A 86 13.42 -0.52 4.07
C LYS A 86 14.02 -0.73 2.69
N ASN A 87 14.92 0.17 2.29
CA ASN A 87 15.72 0.09 1.06
C ASN A 87 14.85 -0.24 -0.18
N VAL A 88 14.07 0.74 -0.63
CA VAL A 88 13.07 0.55 -1.71
C VAL A 88 13.70 0.29 -3.08
N PHE A 89 14.98 0.67 -3.24
CA PHE A 89 15.79 0.36 -4.40
C PHE A 89 16.58 -0.93 -4.14
N PRO A 90 16.35 -1.98 -4.95
CA PRO A 90 17.17 -3.18 -4.91
C PRO A 90 18.65 -2.85 -5.17
N LYS A 91 19.56 -3.62 -4.56
CA LYS A 91 21.02 -3.48 -4.76
C LYS A 91 21.50 -4.65 -5.62
N GLY A 92 22.02 -4.38 -6.82
CA GLY A 92 22.62 -5.38 -7.71
C GLY A 92 21.81 -5.69 -8.98
N GLU A 93 22.38 -6.54 -9.84
CA GLU A 93 22.05 -6.65 -11.28
C GLU A 93 20.70 -7.31 -11.63
N ALA A 94 20.08 -8.06 -10.71
CA ALA A 94 18.78 -8.72 -10.97
C ALA A 94 17.59 -7.91 -10.43
N GLU A 95 17.27 -6.78 -11.06
CA GLU A 95 16.22 -5.87 -10.58
C GLU A 95 14.85 -6.55 -10.43
N SER A 96 14.44 -7.36 -11.42
CA SER A 96 13.10 -7.98 -11.46
C SER A 96 12.87 -9.02 -10.34
N LEU A 97 13.88 -9.84 -10.05
CA LEU A 97 13.80 -10.82 -8.94
C LEU A 97 13.66 -10.10 -7.59
N GLN A 98 14.42 -9.02 -7.41
CA GLN A 98 14.41 -8.25 -6.17
C GLN A 98 13.14 -7.40 -6.01
N VAL A 99 12.51 -6.96 -7.11
CA VAL A 99 11.17 -6.33 -7.06
C VAL A 99 10.15 -7.31 -6.51
N GLY A 100 10.14 -8.55 -7.02
CA GLY A 100 9.24 -9.60 -6.55
C GLY A 100 9.46 -9.95 -5.08
N GLU A 101 10.72 -10.07 -4.64
CA GLU A 101 11.05 -10.31 -3.24
C GLU A 101 10.61 -9.16 -2.33
N LYS A 102 10.85 -7.91 -2.73
CA LYS A 102 10.42 -6.75 -1.95
C LYS A 102 8.90 -6.69 -1.86
N ALA A 103 8.19 -6.93 -2.96
CA ALA A 103 6.73 -7.01 -3.00
C ALA A 103 6.20 -8.10 -2.05
N ARG A 104 6.79 -9.31 -2.06
CA ARG A 104 6.45 -10.37 -1.10
C ARG A 104 6.70 -9.95 0.34
N SER A 105 7.80 -9.25 0.64
CA SER A 105 8.07 -8.76 2.00
C SER A 105 7.02 -7.75 2.47
N ILE A 106 6.55 -6.86 1.57
CA ILE A 106 5.48 -5.91 1.87
C ILE A 106 4.18 -6.67 2.16
N GLN A 107 3.83 -7.66 1.32
CA GLN A 107 2.66 -8.50 1.55
C GLN A 107 2.71 -9.22 2.90
N ALA A 108 3.87 -9.79 3.27
CA ALA A 108 4.06 -10.42 4.58
C ALA A 108 3.90 -9.41 5.73
N THR A 109 4.51 -8.22 5.62
CA THR A 109 4.36 -7.15 6.60
C THR A 109 2.90 -6.70 6.74
N LEU A 110 2.13 -6.61 5.65
CA LEU A 110 0.71 -6.28 5.72
C LEU A 110 -0.09 -7.40 6.40
N ALA A 111 0.19 -8.67 6.08
CA ALA A 111 -0.48 -9.82 6.68
C ALA A 111 -0.23 -9.92 8.20
N GLU A 112 1.02 -9.68 8.64
CA GLU A 112 1.39 -9.63 10.05
C GLU A 112 0.67 -8.53 10.84
N ARG A 113 0.25 -7.45 10.17
CA ARG A 113 -0.44 -6.32 10.79
C ARG A 113 -1.94 -6.51 10.95
N VAL A 114 -2.54 -7.42 10.18
CA VAL A 114 -3.99 -7.68 10.19
C VAL A 114 -4.57 -7.83 11.61
N PRO A 115 -3.94 -8.59 12.55
CA PRO A 115 -4.47 -8.74 13.91
C PRO A 115 -4.51 -7.43 14.72
N TYR A 116 -3.68 -6.45 14.37
CA TYR A 116 -3.55 -5.17 15.07
C TYR A 116 -4.37 -4.06 14.40
N GLU A 117 -4.68 -4.20 13.11
CA GLU A 117 -5.38 -3.19 12.31
C GLU A 117 -6.90 -3.22 12.43
N GLY A 118 -7.47 -4.31 12.94
CA GLY A 118 -8.92 -4.46 13.12
C GLY A 118 -9.49 -3.89 14.43
N LYS A 119 -8.65 -3.27 15.26
CA LYS A 119 -9.10 -2.49 16.42
C LYS A 119 -9.34 -1.05 15.97
N VAL A 120 -10.45 -0.82 15.28
CA VAL A 120 -10.95 0.55 15.09
C VAL A 120 -11.30 1.07 16.48
N HIS A 121 -10.40 1.85 17.09
CA HIS A 121 -10.80 2.73 18.17
C HIS A 121 -11.79 3.72 17.56
N TYR A 122 -13.02 3.74 18.10
CA TYR A 122 -14.05 4.71 17.75
C TYR A 122 -13.49 6.13 17.91
N VAL A 123 -12.98 6.73 16.84
CA VAL A 123 -12.74 8.17 16.78
C VAL A 123 -13.99 8.75 16.15
N ILE A 124 -14.96 9.06 17.00
CA ILE A 124 -16.02 10.00 16.69
C ILE A 124 -15.33 11.37 16.66
N PHE A 125 -15.34 12.03 15.50
CA PHE A 125 -15.11 13.48 15.45
C PHE A 125 -16.36 14.20 15.98
#